data_AF-A0A7K2NLL6-F1
#
_entry.id   AF-A0A7K2NLL6-F1
#
_cell.length_a   1.000
_cell.length_b   1.000
_cell.length_c   1.000
_cell.angle_alpha   90.00
_cell.angle_beta   90.00
_cell.angle_gamma   90.00
#
_symmetry.space_group_name_H-M   'P 1'
#
loop_
_entity.id
_entity.type
_entity.pdbx_description
1 polymer ?
#
loop_
_entity_poly.entity_id
_entity_poly.type
_entity_poly.pdbx_seq_one_letter_code
_entity_poly.pdbx_strand_id
1 'polypeptide(L)'
;SDAVLGDPAEDIAGLALSVGSPAAVRAATLAGYGARPCLRGLWLARCDAVVHLAEALDGHRGGPLPAAVPLLRTRLRRAWEPILLERVTELRDDGREDTA
;
A
#
# COMPACT_ATOMS: atom_id res chain seq x y z
N SER A 1 16.44 -13.24 -6.50
CA SER A 1 15.56 -12.79 -7.59
C SER A 1 14.15 -13.10 -7.12
N ASP A 2 13.50 -12.12 -6.48
CA ASP A 2 12.17 -12.27 -5.85
C ASP A 2 11.03 -11.75 -6.74
N ALA A 3 11.34 -11.36 -7.98
CA ALA A 3 10.32 -10.91 -8.92
C ALA A 3 9.42 -12.10 -9.31
N VAL A 4 8.12 -11.95 -9.03
CA VAL A 4 7.08 -12.92 -9.38
C VAL A 4 5.98 -12.21 -10.17
N LEU A 5 5.26 -12.97 -11.00
CA LEU A 5 4.05 -12.46 -11.64
C LEU A 5 2.91 -12.47 -10.62
N GLY A 6 2.25 -11.33 -10.41
CA GLY A 6 1.22 -11.17 -9.38
C GLY A 6 0.29 -9.97 -9.62
N ASP A 7 -0.59 -9.69 -8.65
CA ASP A 7 -1.42 -8.48 -8.67
C ASP A 7 -0.53 -7.27 -8.37
N PRO A 8 -0.45 -6.25 -9.24
CA PRO A 8 0.34 -5.04 -8.97
C PRO A 8 -0.05 -4.31 -7.68
N ALA A 9 -1.24 -4.54 -7.14
CA ALA A 9 -1.64 -4.03 -5.83
C ALA A 9 -0.71 -4.52 -4.70
N GLU A 10 -0.15 -5.73 -4.79
CA GLU A 10 0.78 -6.28 -3.80
C GLU A 10 2.11 -5.52 -3.78
N ASP A 11 2.65 -5.19 -4.96
CA ASP A 11 3.85 -4.36 -5.10
C ASP A 11 3.62 -2.94 -4.55
N ILE A 12 2.46 -2.34 -4.88
CA ILE A 12 2.07 -1.02 -4.39
C ILE A 12 1.94 -1.03 -2.86
N ALA A 13 1.36 -2.10 -2.29
CA ALA A 13 1.23 -2.25 -0.85
C ALA A 13 2.61 -2.35 -0.17
N GLY A 14 3.51 -3.17 -0.72
CA GLY A 14 4.88 -3.29 -0.26
C GLY A 14 5.64 -1.96 -0.31
N LEU A 15 5.48 -1.19 -1.40
CA LEU A 15 6.02 0.16 -1.52
C LEU A 15 5.41 1.11 -0.48
N ALA A 16 4.08 1.10 -0.27
CA ALA A 16 3.43 1.99 0.69
C ALA A 16 3.94 1.76 2.12
N LEU A 17 4.14 0.50 2.52
CA LEU A 17 4.75 0.15 3.82
C LEU A 17 6.21 0.62 3.93
N SER A 18 6.93 0.62 2.81
CA SER A 18 8.37 0.89 2.76
C SER A 18 8.72 2.37 2.62
N VAL A 19 7.95 3.13 1.84
CA VAL A 19 8.29 4.52 1.46
C VAL A 19 7.14 5.51 1.69
N GLY A 20 5.96 5.06 2.13
CA GLY A 20 4.79 5.92 2.34
C GLY A 20 3.82 5.90 1.16
N SER A 21 2.54 6.08 1.47
CA SER A 21 1.43 6.03 0.49
C SER A 21 1.60 7.00 -0.69
N PRO A 22 1.99 8.29 -0.50
CA PRO A 22 2.19 9.21 -1.62
C PRO A 22 3.33 8.80 -2.57
N ALA A 23 4.43 8.27 -2.03
CA ALA A 23 5.56 7.84 -2.84
C ALA A 23 5.24 6.56 -3.63
N ALA A 24 4.54 5.62 -3.01
CA ALA A 24 4.09 4.39 -3.65
C ALA A 24 3.15 4.66 -4.84
N VAL A 25 2.15 5.54 -4.65
CA VAL A 25 1.24 5.91 -5.74
C VAL A 25 1.97 6.63 -6.87
N ARG A 26 2.89 7.55 -6.58
CA ARG A 26 3.71 8.20 -7.62
C ARG A 26 4.52 7.18 -8.43
N ALA A 27 5.14 6.22 -7.76
CA ALA A 27 5.89 5.16 -8.43
C ALA A 27 4.99 4.30 -9.33
N ALA A 28 3.80 3.93 -8.83
CA ALA A 28 2.81 3.17 -9.60
C ALA A 28 2.32 3.94 -10.84
N THR A 29 2.02 5.23 -10.70
CA THR A 29 1.62 6.10 -11.81
C THR A 29 2.72 6.23 -12.86
N LEU A 30 3.98 6.40 -12.43
CA LEU A 30 5.13 6.43 -13.36
C LEU A 30 5.35 5.09 -14.08
N ALA A 31 4.94 3.98 -13.46
CA ALA A 31 4.94 2.64 -14.06
C ALA A 31 3.71 2.38 -14.96
N GLY A 32 2.81 3.35 -15.13
CA GLY A 32 1.63 3.24 -15.98
C GLY A 32 0.39 2.62 -15.31
N TYR A 33 0.40 2.44 -13.98
CA TYR A 33 -0.77 1.94 -13.27
C TYR A 33 -1.79 3.04 -12.99
N GLY A 34 -3.07 2.72 -13.23
CA GLY A 34 -4.20 3.59 -12.93
C GLY A 34 -4.64 3.55 -11.47
N ALA A 35 -5.70 4.28 -11.15
CA ALA A 35 -6.21 4.43 -9.79
C ALA A 35 -6.60 3.13 -9.09
N ARG A 36 -7.27 2.22 -9.82
CA ARG A 36 -7.86 1.03 -9.22
C ARG A 36 -6.82 0.14 -8.53
N PRO A 37 -5.70 -0.26 -9.17
CA PRO A 37 -4.63 -0.98 -8.48
C PRO A 37 -3.99 -0.15 -7.36
N CYS A 38 -3.85 1.18 -7.52
CA CYS A 38 -3.37 2.06 -6.44
C CYS A 38 -4.27 2.01 -5.20
N LEU A 39 -5.59 2.14 -5.35
CA LEU A 39 -6.54 2.07 -4.23
C LEU A 39 -6.51 0.70 -3.55
N ARG A 40 -6.46 -0.39 -4.33
CA ARG A 40 -6.34 -1.75 -3.77
C ARG A 40 -5.07 -1.91 -2.96
N GLY A 41 -3.92 -1.49 -3.51
CA GLY A 41 -2.64 -1.59 -2.83
C GLY A 41 -2.57 -0.74 -1.56
N LEU A 42 -3.12 0.47 -1.57
CA LEU A 42 -3.22 1.31 -0.38
C LEU A 42 -4.14 0.69 0.68
N TRP A 43 -5.26 0.10 0.28
CA TRP A 43 -6.15 -0.60 1.21
C TRP A 43 -5.47 -1.81 1.85
N LEU A 44 -4.82 -2.64 1.03
CA LEU A 44 -4.06 -3.81 1.48
C LEU A 44 -2.97 -3.41 2.49
N ALA A 45 -2.14 -2.41 2.17
CA ALA A 45 -1.09 -1.91 3.07
C ALA A 45 -1.62 -1.44 4.43
N ARG A 46 -2.79 -0.79 4.46
CA ARG A 46 -3.40 -0.31 5.71
C ARG A 46 -3.86 -1.47 6.58
N CYS A 47 -4.50 -2.47 5.98
CA CYS A 47 -4.94 -3.68 6.69
C CYS A 47 -3.72 -4.46 7.21
N ASP A 48 -2.74 -4.75 6.36
CA ASP A 48 -1.56 -5.54 6.72
C ASP A 48 -0.75 -4.86 7.83
N ALA A 49 -0.55 -3.54 7.76
CA ALA A 49 0.17 -2.82 8.80
C ALA A 49 -0.50 -2.91 10.17
N VAL A 50 -1.84 -2.91 10.21
CA VAL A 50 -2.61 -3.06 11.46
C VAL A 50 -2.50 -4.49 11.97
N VAL A 51 -2.71 -5.49 11.11
CA VAL A 51 -2.67 -6.91 11.47
C VAL A 51 -1.29 -7.27 12.03
N HIS A 52 -0.21 -6.93 11.32
CA HIS A 52 1.15 -7.24 11.78
C HIS A 52 1.52 -6.54 13.07
N LEU A 53 1.09 -5.29 13.27
CA LEU A 53 1.34 -4.61 14.54
C LEU A 53 0.54 -5.25 15.68
N ALA A 54 -0.72 -5.62 15.45
CA ALA A 54 -1.55 -6.30 16.43
C ALA A 54 -0.94 -7.66 16.83
N GLU A 55 -0.52 -8.48 15.87
CA GLU A 55 0.15 -9.75 16.10
C GLU A 55 1.42 -9.60 16.96
N ALA A 56 2.24 -8.59 16.64
CA ALA A 56 3.48 -8.33 17.39
C ALA A 56 3.21 -7.87 18.84
N LEU A 57 2.09 -7.19 19.09
CA LEU A 57 1.69 -6.75 20.42
C LEU A 57 1.03 -7.89 21.22
N ASP A 58 0.20 -8.72 20.58
CA ASP A 58 -0.48 -9.85 21.21
C ASP A 58 0.47 -11.01 21.54
N GLY A 59 1.49 -11.24 20.71
CA GLY A 59 2.53 -12.25 20.95
C GLY A 59 3.45 -11.95 22.14
N HIS A 60 3.28 -10.80 22.80
CA HIS A 60 4.15 -10.27 23.82
C HIS A 60 3.56 -10.33 25.25
N ARG A 61 2.51 -11.12 25.51
CA ARG A 61 1.90 -11.27 26.86
C ARG A 61 2.94 -11.70 27.92
N GLY A 62 3.57 -10.71 28.58
CA GLY A 62 4.47 -10.86 29.73
C GLY A 62 5.98 -10.70 29.48
N GLY A 63 6.44 -10.41 28.25
CA GLY A 63 7.88 -10.29 27.94
C GLY A 63 8.38 -8.84 27.79
N PRO A 64 9.59 -8.60 27.23
CA PRO A 64 10.03 -7.33 26.63
C PRO A 64 9.51 -7.14 25.19
N LEU A 65 9.22 -5.90 24.77
CA LEU A 65 8.57 -5.67 23.46
C LEU A 65 9.47 -6.18 22.33
N PRO A 66 8.92 -6.84 21.29
CA PRO A 66 9.72 -7.30 20.17
C PRO A 66 10.46 -6.14 19.51
N ALA A 67 11.73 -6.37 19.14
CA ALA A 67 12.56 -5.38 18.44
C ALA A 67 11.94 -4.89 17.11
N ALA A 68 10.97 -5.63 16.55
CA ALA A 68 10.23 -5.29 15.34
C ALA A 68 9.17 -4.19 15.55
N VAL A 69 8.68 -3.94 16.77
CA VAL A 69 7.57 -3.01 17.03
C VAL A 69 7.83 -1.59 16.52
N PRO A 70 9.02 -0.98 16.71
CA PRO A 70 9.31 0.35 16.14
C PRO A 70 9.20 0.40 14.61
N LEU A 71 9.63 -0.66 13.92
CA LEU A 71 9.51 -0.77 12.47
C LEU A 71 8.04 -0.90 12.05
N LEU A 72 7.27 -1.77 12.71
CA LEU A 72 5.84 -1.96 12.43
C LEU A 72 5.02 -0.69 12.65
N ARG A 73 5.32 0.08 13.70
CA ARG A 73 4.72 1.42 13.90
C ARG A 73 5.08 2.40 12.78
N THR A 74 6.30 2.31 12.25
CA THR A 74 6.74 3.15 11.13
C THR A 74 6.00 2.78 9.85
N ARG A 75 5.84 1.48 9.56
CA ARG A 75 5.06 0.97 8.42
C ARG A 75 3.59 1.39 8.52
N LEU A 76 3.00 1.30 9.71
CA LEU A 76 1.64 1.78 9.97
C LEU A 76 1.51 3.28 9.65
N ARG A 77 2.41 4.12 10.17
CA ARG A 77 2.38 5.56 9.86
C ARG A 77 2.47 5.82 8.35
N ARG A 78 3.38 5.14 7.65
CA ARG A 78 3.59 5.26 6.20
C ARG A 78 2.36 4.87 5.38
N ALA A 79 1.73 3.74 5.68
CA ALA A 79 0.53 3.26 4.99
C ALA A 79 -0.69 4.17 5.21
N TRP A 80 -0.74 4.85 6.35
CA TRP A 80 -1.81 5.78 6.73
C TRP A 80 -1.49 7.25 6.45
N GLU A 81 -0.37 7.54 5.78
CA GLU A 81 -0.09 8.91 5.32
C GLU A 81 -1.24 9.42 4.45
N PRO A 82 -1.71 10.66 4.70
CA PRO A 82 -2.77 11.24 3.91
C PRO A 82 -2.32 11.40 2.46
N ILE A 83 -3.20 11.02 1.55
CA ILE A 83 -2.98 11.20 0.11
C ILE A 83 -4.28 11.73 -0.49
N LEU A 84 -4.16 12.77 -1.31
CA LEU A 84 -5.30 13.35 -2.00
C LEU A 84 -5.78 12.39 -3.09
N LEU A 85 -7.08 12.07 -3.07
CA LEU A 85 -7.72 11.17 -4.02
C LEU A 85 -7.65 11.70 -5.45
N GLU A 86 -7.45 13.01 -5.68
CA GLU A 86 -7.19 13.55 -7.03
C GLU A 86 -5.94 12.99 -7.70
N ARG A 87 -4.97 12.45 -6.94
CA ARG A 87 -3.85 11.66 -7.50
C ARG A 87 -4.25 10.24 -7.92
N VAL A 88 -5.48 9.85 -7.61
CA VAL A 88 -6.08 8.53 -7.74
C VAL A 88 -7.42 8.62 -8.49
N THR A 89 -7.83 9.78 -9.02
CA THR A 89 -9.12 9.91 -9.74
C THR A 89 -8.96 10.45 -11.15
N GLU A 90 -7.75 10.82 -11.60
CA GLU A 90 -7.48 11.00 -13.03
C GLU A 90 -7.39 9.63 -13.72
N LEU A 91 -8.45 8.82 -13.63
CA LEU A 91 -8.72 7.81 -14.65
C LEU A 91 -9.45 8.53 -15.77
N ARG A 92 -8.83 8.59 -16.94
CA ARG A 92 -9.57 8.84 -18.16
C ARG A 92 -10.64 7.76 -18.29
N ASP A 93 -11.82 8.21 -18.71
CA ASP A 93 -12.97 7.39 -19.05
C ASP A 93 -12.64 6.62 -20.34
N ASP A 94 -11.86 5.54 -20.24
CA ASP A 94 -11.54 4.67 -21.38
C ASP A 94 -12.72 3.71 -21.62
N GLY A 95 -13.87 4.31 -21.98
CA GLY A 95 -15.15 3.63 -22.14
C GLY A 95 -16.01 4.15 -23.28
N ARG A 96 -15.43 4.77 -24.32
CA ARG A 96 -16.14 4.96 -25.60
C ARG A 96 -15.23 4.78 -26.82
N GLU A 97 -14.97 3.52 -27.15
CA GLU A 97 -14.95 3.09 -28.54
C GLU A 97 -16.35 2.52 -28.85
N ASP A 98 -17.30 3.42 -29.13
CA ASP A 98 -18.45 3.04 -29.96
C ASP A 98 -17.90 3.02 -31.40
N THR A 99 -17.64 1.82 -31.88
CA THR A 99 -17.52 1.53 -33.30
C THR A 99 -18.77 2.03 -34.01
N ALA A 100 -18.62 3.01 -34.91
CA ALA A 100 -19.59 3.37 -35.94
C ALA A 100 -18.95 3.16 -37.31
#